data_AF-A0A378VX91-F1
#
_entry.id   AF-A0A378VX91-F1
#
_cell.length_a   1.000
_cell.length_b   1.000
_cell.length_c   1.000
_cell.angle_alpha   90.00
_cell.angle_beta   90.00
_cell.angle_gamma   90.00
#
_symmetry.space_group_name_H-M   'P 1'
#
loop_
_entity.id
_entity.type
_entity.pdbx_description
1 polymer ?
#
loop_
_entity_poly.entity_id
_entity_poly.type
_entity_poly.pdbx_seq_one_letter_code
_entity_poly.pdbx_strand_id
1 'polypeptide(L)' 'MIIRKGFDSLEEPAELEEDLLDQAWGLEADSRLSCQAVVAGEDLIVEIPKYTINHAREEH' A
#
# COMPACT_ATOMS: atom_id res chain seq x y z
N MET A 1 1.02 2.47 -0.55
CA MET A 1 1.27 2.75 -1.98
C MET A 1 0.07 2.30 -2.77
N ILE A 2 -0.13 2.83 -3.98
CA ILE A 2 -1.30 2.49 -4.82
C ILE A 2 -0.81 1.71 -6.05
N ILE A 3 -1.39 0.55 -6.33
CA ILE A 3 -1.03 -0.26 -7.50
C ILE A 3 -1.90 0.17 -8.67
N ARG A 4 -1.30 0.74 -9.72
CA ARG A 4 -2.00 1.19 -10.93
C ARG A 4 -2.11 0.09 -12.00
N LYS A 5 -1.24 -0.92 -11.93
CA LYS A 5 -1.26 -2.11 -12.81
C LYS A 5 -0.66 -3.32 -12.09
N GLY A 6 -1.27 -4.49 -12.29
CA GLY A 6 -0.79 -5.77 -11.78
C GLY A 6 -1.21 -6.08 -10.35
N PHE A 7 -2.24 -5.40 -9.82
CA PHE A 7 -2.74 -5.63 -8.46
C PHE A 7 -3.19 -7.08 -8.24
N ASP A 8 -3.95 -7.65 -9.18
CA ASP A 8 -4.44 -9.04 -9.10
C ASP A 8 -3.33 -10.10 -9.13
N SER A 9 -2.09 -9.72 -9.49
CA SER A 9 -0.95 -10.64 -9.47
C SER A 9 -0.33 -10.79 -8.07
N LEU A 10 -0.67 -9.89 -7.14
CA LEU A 10 -0.17 -9.88 -5.78
C LEU A 10 -0.94 -10.88 -4.90
N GLU A 11 -0.29 -11.35 -3.84
CA GLU A 11 -0.98 -12.09 -2.79
C GLU A 11 -2.04 -11.22 -2.10
N GLU A 12 -3.10 -11.84 -1.61
CA GLU A 12 -4.12 -11.14 -0.80
C GLU A 12 -3.45 -10.53 0.44
N PRO A 13 -3.84 -9.30 0.84
CA PRO A 13 -3.33 -8.69 2.06
C PRO A 13 -3.70 -9.56 3.27
N ALA A 14 -2.79 -9.66 4.23
CA ALA A 14 -3.11 -10.27 5.52
C ALA A 14 -4.06 -9.35 6.31
N GLU A 15 -4.87 -9.90 7.23
CA GLU A 15 -5.79 -9.12 8.08
C GLU A 15 -5.08 -7.94 8.79
N LEU A 16 -3.82 -8.15 9.22
CA LEU A 16 -3.02 -7.09 9.85
C LEU A 16 -2.65 -5.96 8.88
N GLU A 17 -2.41 -6.28 7.61
CA GLU A 17 -2.16 -5.26 6.58
C GLU A 17 -3.42 -4.40 6.38
N GLU A 18 -4.60 -5.01 6.35
CA GLU A 18 -5.88 -4.31 6.21
C GLU A 18 -6.14 -3.35 7.38
N ASP A 19 -5.95 -3.80 8.62
CA ASP A 19 -6.11 -2.97 9.83
C ASP A 19 -5.16 -1.74 9.84
N LEU A 20 -3.93 -1.91 9.35
CA LEU A 20 -2.97 -0.82 9.23
C LEU A 20 -3.30 0.12 8.06
N LEU A 21 -3.87 -0.40 6.97
CA LEU A 21 -4.30 0.39 5.83
C LEU A 21 -5.52 1.27 6.16
N ASP A 22 -6.39 0.87 7.09
CA ASP A 22 -7.49 1.70 7.57
C ASP A 22 -7.00 3.02 8.21
N GLN A 23 -5.78 3.05 8.72
CA GLN A 23 -5.17 4.25 9.28
C GLN A 23 -4.53 5.15 8.22
N ALA A 24 -4.41 4.69 6.96
CA ALA A 24 -3.74 5.42 5.91
C ALA A 24 -4.61 6.53 5.28
N TRP A 25 -4.00 7.69 5.01
CA TRP A 25 -4.68 8.79 4.33
C TRP A 25 -4.70 8.57 2.80
N GLY A 26 -5.87 8.74 2.18
CA GLY A 26 -6.02 8.63 0.72
C GLY A 26 -5.98 7.19 0.21
N LEU A 27 -6.51 6.24 0.99
CA LEU A 27 -6.63 4.83 0.62
C LEU A 27 -7.54 4.64 -0.62
N GLU A 28 -7.02 3.94 -1.62
CA GLU A 28 -7.77 3.40 -2.76
C GLU A 28 -7.92 1.87 -2.64
N ALA A 29 -8.85 1.26 -3.37
CA ALA A 29 -9.07 -0.20 -3.36
C ALA A 29 -7.79 -1.00 -3.69
N ASP A 30 -6.96 -0.46 -4.58
CA ASP A 30 -5.71 -1.09 -5.02
C ASP A 30 -4.50 -0.68 -4.14
N SER A 31 -4.75 -0.27 -2.90
CA SER A 31 -3.68 0.15 -1.98
C SER A 31 -3.04 -1.04 -1.26
N ARG A 32 -1.71 -0.97 -1.11
CA ARG A 32 -0.90 -1.94 -0.38
C ARG A 32 0.15 -1.29 0.50
N LEU A 33 0.56 -1.98 1.57
CA LEU A 33 1.76 -1.62 2.31
C LEU A 33 3.00 -2.10 1.54
N SER A 34 3.90 -1.18 1.19
CA SER A 34 5.04 -1.49 0.31
C SER A 34 6.03 -2.49 0.91
N CYS A 35 6.05 -2.62 2.24
CA CYS A 35 6.86 -3.63 2.94
C CYS A 35 6.27 -5.03 2.90
N GLN A 36 4.97 -5.18 2.59
CA GLN A 36 4.25 -6.46 2.60
C GLN A 36 3.87 -6.93 1.20
N ALA A 37 3.80 -6.02 0.21
CA ALA A 37 3.55 -6.39 -1.18
C ALA A 37 4.79 -7.03 -1.84
N VAL A 38 4.76 -8.35 -2.00
CA VAL A 38 5.79 -9.11 -2.71
C VAL A 38 5.44 -9.22 -4.19
N VAL A 39 6.38 -8.86 -5.08
CA VAL A 39 6.19 -8.96 -6.52
C VAL A 39 6.12 -10.43 -6.96
N ALA A 40 5.11 -10.77 -7.76
CA ALA A 40 4.92 -12.09 -8.32
C ALA A 40 5.40 -12.18 -9.78
N GLY A 41 4.64 -12.86 -10.65
CA GLY A 41 5.02 -13.13 -12.04
C GLY A 41 4.66 -12.04 -13.05
N GLU A 42 4.16 -10.89 -12.62
CA GLU A 42 3.75 -9.78 -13.51
C GLU A 42 4.42 -8.47 -13.11
N ASP A 43 4.72 -7.64 -14.12
CA ASP A 43 5.26 -6.29 -13.93
C ASP A 43 4.22 -5.36 -13.27
N LEU A 44 4.65 -4.62 -12.25
CA LEU A 44 3.81 -3.70 -11.51
C LEU A 44 4.05 -2.24 -11.91
N ILE A 45 2.98 -1.45 -11.97
CA ILE A 45 3.06 0.02 -11.99
C ILE A 45 2.54 0.50 -10.64
N VAL A 46 3.40 1.16 -9.87
CA VAL A 46 3.09 1.67 -8.54
C VAL A 46 3.11 3.19 -8.50
N GLU A 47 2.14 3.76 -7.80
CA GLU A 47 2.07 5.18 -7.49
C GLU A 47 2.41 5.40 -6.00
N ILE A 48 3.36 6.30 -5.75
CA ILE A 48 3.72 6.73 -4.40
C ILE A 48 2.90 7.99 -4.08
N PRO A 49 2.00 7.94 -3.08
CA PRO A 49 1.18 9.09 -2.72
C PRO A 49 2.07 10.25 -2.24
N LYS A 50 1.65 11.48 -2.56
CA LYS A 50 2.39 12.71 -2.20
C LYS A 50 2.46 12.98 -0.70
N TYR A 51 1.52 12.44 0.06
CA TYR A 51 1.44 12.58 1.51
C TYR A 51 1.34 11.19 2.13
N THR A 52 2.13 10.97 3.18
CA THR A 52 2.10 9.73 3.98
C THR A 52 2.04 10.13 5.44
N ILE A 53 1.15 9.52 6.21
CA ILE A 53 1.16 9.63 7.66
C ILE A 53 2.47 9.03 8.15
N ASN A 54 3.23 9.82 8.90
CA ASN A 54 4.47 9.36 9.47
C ASN A 54 4.53 9.90 10.89
N HIS A 55 3.95 9.14 11.81
CA HIS A 55 3.91 9.45 13.23
C HIS A 55 5.28 9.74 13.85
N ALA A 56 6.38 9.21 13.28
CA ALA A 56 7.74 9.48 13.74
C ALA A 56 8.31 10.81 13.21
N ARG A 57 7.73 11.37 12.14
CA ARG A 57 8.08 12.68 11.57
C ARG A 57 7.08 13.77 11.95
N GLU A 58 5.85 13.40 12.32
CA GLU A 58 4.80 14.26 12.83
C GLU A 58 4.97 14.45 14.36
N GLU A 59 6.14 14.94 14.79
CA GLU A 59 6.27 15.57 16.11
C GLU A 59 5.88 17.05 15.95
N HIS A 60 4.71 17.43 16.50
CA HIS A 60 4.38 18.80 16.88
C HIS A 60 3.31 18.79 17.98
#